data_AF-A0A942V4B6-F1
#
_entry.id   AF-A0A942V4B6-F1
#
_cell.length_a   1.000
_cell.length_b   1.000
_cell.length_c   1.000
_cell.angle_alpha   90.00
_cell.angle_beta   90.00
_cell.angle_gamma   90.00
#
_symmetry.space_group_name_H-M   'P 1'
#
loop_
_entity.id
_entity.type
_entity.pdbx_description
1 polymer ?
#
loop_
_entity_poly.entity_id
_entity_poly.type
_entity_poly.pdbx_seq_one_letter_code
_entity_poly.pdbx_strand_id
1 'polypeptide(L)' 'MRKQMAFYMTQKSSKQLDEIQKIFEEKEGKVTKAYILNQSINKYYDYIIDFYNLDKKSEE' A
#
# COMPACT_ATOMS: atom_id res chain seq x y z
N MET A 1 5.12 -15.10 7.04
CA MET A 1 3.84 -15.40 7.75
C MET A 1 2.85 -14.27 7.46
N ARG A 2 1.61 -14.52 7.01
CA ARG A 2 0.63 -13.44 6.78
C ARG A 2 0.08 -12.94 8.11
N LYS A 3 0.26 -11.65 8.42
CA LYS A 3 -0.32 -11.00 9.60
C LYS A 3 -1.64 -10.34 9.21
N GLN A 4 -2.70 -10.55 10.00
CA GLN A 4 -3.95 -9.80 9.86
C GLN A 4 -3.85 -8.51 10.67
N MET A 5 -4.34 -7.40 10.11
CA MET A 5 -4.33 -6.09 10.76
C MET A 5 -5.66 -5.38 10.49
N ALA A 6 -6.21 -4.75 11.53
CA ALA A 6 -7.35 -3.85 11.43
C ALA A 6 -6.86 -2.42 11.73
N PHE A 7 -7.35 -1.43 11.00
CA PHE A 7 -6.99 -0.03 11.21
C PHE A 7 -8.16 0.88 10.83
N TYR A 8 -8.15 2.09 11.39
CA TYR A 8 -9.13 3.12 11.08
C TYR A 8 -8.68 3.95 9.89
N MET A 9 -9.63 4.31 9.03
CA MET A 9 -9.41 5.19 7.88
C MET A 9 -10.36 6.39 7.97
N THR A 10 -9.91 7.53 7.48
CA THR A 10 -10.83 8.64 7.21
C THR A 10 -11.79 8.27 6.08
N GLN A 11 -12.98 8.88 6.05
CA GLN A 11 -13.92 8.71 4.94
C GLN A 11 -13.26 9.05 3.58
N LYS A 12 -12.41 10.08 3.54
CA LYS A 12 -11.67 10.48 2.34
C LYS A 12 -10.76 9.36 1.84
N SER A 13 -9.90 8.83 2.70
CA SER A 13 -8.97 7.74 2.34
C SER A 13 -9.71 6.46 1.95
N SER A 14 -10.87 6.18 2.56
CA SER A 14 -11.69 5.02 2.18
C SER A 14 -12.22 5.16 0.75
N LYS A 15 -12.74 6.33 0.38
CA LYS A 15 -13.21 6.60 -0.99
C LYS A 15 -12.07 6.56 -2.00
N GLN A 16 -10.92 7.13 -1.66
CA GLN A 16 -9.74 7.08 -2.53
C GLN A 16 -9.27 5.64 -2.76
N LEU A 17 -9.32 4.78 -1.74
CA LEU A 17 -8.98 3.36 -1.89
C LEU A 17 -9.96 2.63 -2.83
N ASP A 18 -11.24 2.96 -2.77
CA ASP A 18 -12.25 2.43 -3.71
C ASP A 18 -11.98 2.88 -5.15
N GLU A 19 -11.63 4.15 -5.35
CA GLU A 19 -11.29 4.71 -6.66
C GLU A 19 -10.03 4.07 -7.25
N ILE A 20 -8.97 3.91 -6.44
CA ILE A 20 -7.74 3.24 -6.87
C ILE A 20 -8.04 1.78 -7.26
N GLN A 21 -8.85 1.07 -6.48
CA GLN A 21 -9.22 -0.31 -6.80
C GLN A 21 -9.89 -0.41 -8.18
N LYS A 22 -10.83 0.50 -8.49
CA LYS A 22 -11.47 0.55 -9.82
C LYS A 22 -10.45 0.77 -10.94
N ILE A 23 -9.51 1.70 -10.76
CA ILE A 23 -8.47 1.98 -11.76
C ILE A 23 -7.62 0.73 -12.02
N PHE A 24 -7.20 0.01 -10.97
CA PHE A 24 -6.45 -1.23 -11.14
C PHE A 24 -7.30 -2.32 -11.81
N GLU A 25 -8.56 -2.47 -11.41
CA GLU A 25 -9.48 -3.45 -12.00
C GLU A 25 -9.68 -3.25 -13.51
N GLU A 26 -9.71 -1.99 -13.96
CA GLU A 26 -9.82 -1.63 -15.37
C GLU A 26 -8.52 -1.84 -16.18
N LYS A 27 -7.36 -1.67 -15.55
CA LYS A 27 -6.06 -1.65 -16.25
C LYS A 27 -5.28 -2.96 -16.15
N GLU A 28 -5.30 -3.58 -14.99
CA GLU A 28 -4.43 -4.71 -14.62
C GLU A 28 -5.24 -5.96 -14.22
N GLY A 29 -6.56 -5.81 -14.04
CA GLY A 29 -7.47 -6.86 -13.61
C GLY A 29 -7.74 -6.85 -12.11
N LYS A 30 -8.46 -7.87 -11.62
CA LYS A 30 -8.98 -7.89 -10.24
C LYS A 30 -7.87 -7.85 -9.19
N VAL A 31 -7.90 -6.82 -8.34
CA VAL A 31 -7.02 -6.67 -7.18
C VAL A 31 -7.82 -6.47 -5.90
N THR A 32 -7.20 -6.73 -4.75
CA THR A 32 -7.82 -6.49 -3.44
C THR A 32 -7.34 -5.17 -2.84
N LYS A 33 -8.15 -4.57 -1.96
CA LYS A 33 -7.72 -3.41 -1.15
C LYS A 33 -6.45 -3.69 -0.35
N ALA A 34 -6.31 -4.90 0.18
CA ALA A 34 -5.12 -5.33 0.92
C ALA A 34 -3.86 -5.29 0.04
N TYR A 35 -3.98 -5.70 -1.24
CA TYR A 35 -2.88 -5.58 -2.19
C TYR A 35 -2.48 -4.12 -2.41
N ILE A 36 -3.44 -3.23 -2.65
CA ILE A 36 -3.20 -1.81 -2.89
C ILE A 36 -2.50 -1.16 -1.68
N LEU A 37 -2.97 -1.48 -0.46
CA LEU A 37 -2.37 -1.00 0.78
C LEU A 37 -0.93 -1.49 0.94
N ASN A 38 -0.67 -2.78 0.69
CA ASN A 38 0.69 -3.33 0.75
C ASN A 38 1.63 -2.64 -0.25
N GLN A 39 1.19 -2.44 -1.49
CA GLN A 39 1.98 -1.73 -2.49
C GLN A 39 2.25 -0.28 -2.09
N SER A 40 1.27 0.39 -1.47
CA SER A 40 1.41 1.76 -1.00
C SER A 40 2.41 1.86 0.16
N ILE A 41 2.36 0.92 1.11
CA ILE A 41 3.31 0.84 2.22
C ILE A 41 4.72 0.61 1.70
N ASN A 42 4.92 -0.35 0.79
CA ASN A 42 6.25 -0.64 0.23
C ASN A 42 6.84 0.59 -0.48
N LYS A 43 6.05 1.25 -1.34
CA LYS A 43 6.50 2.47 -2.03
C LYS A 43 6.86 3.60 -1.07
N TYR A 44 6.07 3.78 0.00
CA TYR A 44 6.37 4.81 0.98
C TYR A 44 7.58 4.44 1.85
N TYR A 45 7.77 3.15 2.16
CA TYR A 45 8.95 2.67 2.86
C TYR A 45 10.23 2.94 2.05
N ASP A 46 10.24 2.61 0.74
CA ASP A 46 11.37 2.94 -0.14
C ASP A 46 11.68 4.44 -0.11
N TYR A 47 10.66 5.29 -0.21
CA TYR A 47 10.81 6.74 -0.08
C TYR A 47 11.44 7.14 1.28
N ILE A 48 10.99 6.56 2.39
CA ILE A 48 11.50 6.87 3.73
C ILE A 48 12.97 6.46 3.87
N ILE A 49 13.33 5.27 3.37
CA ILE A 49 14.72 4.79 3.38
C ILE A 49 15.62 5.76 2.61
N ASP A 50 15.23 6.14 1.41
CA ASP A 50 16.00 7.06 0.57
C ASP A 50 16.05 8.46 1.20
N PHE A 51 14.92 8.97 1.71
CA PHE A 51 14.82 10.31 2.31
C PHE A 51 15.71 10.48 3.55
N TYR A 52 15.80 9.45 4.39
CA TYR A 52 16.62 9.47 5.61
C TYR A 52 18.02 8.88 5.41
N ASN A 53 18.42 8.51 4.18
CA ASN A 53 19.68 7.82 3.88
C ASN A 53 19.94 6.63 4.79
N LEU A 54 18.90 5.82 5.03
CA LEU A 54 19.02 4.61 5.83
C LEU A 54 19.63 3.51 4.96
N ASP A 55 20.57 2.74 5.51
CA ASP A 55 21.04 1.54 4.82
C ASP A 55 19.85 0.60 4.61
N LYS A 56 19.63 0.15 3.38
CA LYS A 56 18.72 -0.96 3.05
C LYS A 56 19.29 -2.25 3.66
N LYS A 57 19.21 -2.40 4.99
CA LYS A 57 19.34 -3.72 5.62
C LYS A 57 18.12 -4.50 5.18
N SER A 58 18.34 -5.36 4.20
CA SER A 58 17.38 -6.33 3.69
C SER A 58 16.82 -7.13 4.86
N GLU A 59 15.55 -6.91 5.20
CA GLU A 59 14.78 -7.91 5.94
C GLU A 59 14.17 -8.86 4.92
N GLU A 60 14.48 -10.15 5.09
CA GLU A 60 14.02 -11.32 4.33
C GLU A 60 12.48 -11.48 4.30
#